data_AF-A0A9P4HCW6-F1
#
_entry.id   AF-A0A9P4HCW6-F1
#
_cell.length_a   1.000
_cell.length_b   1.000
_cell.length_c   1.000
_cell.angle_alpha   90.00
_cell.angle_beta   90.00
_cell.angle_gamma   90.00
#
_symmetry.space_group_name_H-M   'P 1'
#
loop_
_entity.id
_entity.type
_entity.pdbx_description
1 polymer ?
#
loop_
_entity_poly.entity_id
_entity_poly.type
_entity_poly.pdbx_seq_one_letter_code
_entity_poly.pdbx_strand_id
1 'polypeptide(L)' 'LLKRQAPGTPSYNCHDNCGTAITLSRQTDKCNIDAFKTNYNNCLECAGPDNYNIWRMYGNTLSAAGSSCGLSTEP' A
#
# COMPACT_ATOMS: atom_id res chain seq x y z
N LEU A 1 12.78 -6.61 -22.75
CA LEU A 1 11.81 -6.63 -21.62
C LEU A 1 12.30 -5.65 -20.56
N LEU A 2 11.79 -4.42 -20.54
CA LEU A 2 11.94 -3.57 -19.36
C LEU A 2 11.22 -4.29 -18.22
N LYS A 3 11.92 -4.57 -17.12
CA LYS A 3 11.31 -5.21 -15.95
C LYS A 3 10.09 -4.37 -15.55
N ARG A 4 8.94 -5.02 -15.38
CA ARG A 4 7.63 -4.43 -15.06
C ARG A 4 7.64 -3.52 -13.83
N GLN A 5 8.69 -3.60 -13.01
CA GLN A 5 8.94 -2.85 -11.79
C GLN A 5 10.44 -2.49 -11.72
N ALA A 6 10.96 -1.73 -12.67
CA ALA A 6 12.32 -1.21 -12.55
C ALA A 6 12.38 -0.20 -11.36
N PRO A 7 13.36 -0.32 -10.45
CA PRO A 7 13.54 0.63 -9.36
C PRO A 7 13.60 2.08 -9.86
N GLY A 8 13.05 3.01 -9.08
CA GLY A 8 13.00 4.44 -9.43
C GLY A 8 11.87 4.85 -10.36
N THR A 9 11.00 3.92 -10.78
CA THR A 9 9.77 4.26 -11.52
C THR A 9 8.61 4.54 -10.55
N PRO A 10 7.68 5.44 -10.89
CA PRO A 10 6.46 5.65 -10.11
C PRO A 10 5.65 4.37 -9.84
N SER A 11 5.57 3.46 -10.82
CA SER A 11 4.93 2.14 -10.64
C SER A 11 5.67 1.28 -9.61
N TYR A 12 7.00 1.22 -9.66
CA TYR A 12 7.79 0.52 -8.65
C TYR A 12 7.53 1.11 -7.25
N ASN A 13 7.55 2.44 -7.13
CA ASN A 13 7.30 3.10 -5.84
C ASN A 13 5.90 2.79 -5.31
N CYS A 14 4.88 2.68 -6.18
CA CYS A 14 3.54 2.30 -5.76
C CYS A 14 3.52 0.87 -5.18
N HIS A 15 4.15 -0.07 -5.89
CA HIS A 15 4.32 -1.44 -5.41
C HIS A 15 5.10 -1.52 -4.08
N ASP A 16 6.16 -0.73 -3.94
CA ASP A 16 7.01 -0.67 -2.75
C ASP A 16 6.25 -0.16 -1.52
N ASN A 17 5.49 0.93 -1.67
CA ASN A 17 4.63 1.46 -0.61
C ASN A 17 3.59 0.41 -0.17
N CYS A 18 2.87 -0.20 -1.11
CA CYS A 18 1.88 -1.22 -0.79
C CYS A 18 2.48 -2.47 -0.13
N GLY A 19 3.64 -2.94 -0.61
CA GLY A 19 4.35 -4.08 -0.04
C GLY A 19 4.89 -3.80 1.37
N THR A 20 5.45 -2.61 1.58
CA THR A 20 5.94 -2.16 2.89
C THR A 20 4.78 -2.01 3.87
N ALA A 21 3.65 -1.43 3.44
CA ALA A 21 2.45 -1.34 4.26
C ALA A 21 1.95 -2.73 4.72
N ILE A 22 1.92 -3.74 3.84
CA ILE A 22 1.57 -5.13 4.23
C ILE A 22 2.55 -5.70 5.25
N THR A 23 3.84 -5.42 5.08
CA THR A 23 4.86 -5.93 6.01
C THR A 23 4.65 -5.34 7.40
N LEU A 24 4.45 -4.02 7.48
CA LEU A 24 4.23 -3.31 8.73
C LEU A 24 2.85 -3.59 9.34
N SER A 25 1.85 -3.93 8.52
CA SER A 25 0.49 -4.25 9.01
C SER A 25 0.42 -5.53 9.84
N ARG A 26 1.47 -6.34 9.85
CA ARG A 26 1.58 -7.56 10.67
C ARG A 26 2.02 -7.28 12.10
N GLN A 27 2.45 -6.06 12.40
CA GLN A 27 2.84 -5.68 13.75
C GLN A 27 1.61 -5.40 14.62
N THR A 28 1.69 -5.76 15.91
CA THR A 28 0.57 -5.62 16.86
C THR A 28 0.10 -4.16 17.00
N ASP A 29 1.03 -3.20 17.05
CA ASP A 29 0.72 -1.78 17.27
C ASP A 29 0.59 -0.96 15.97
N LYS A 30 0.57 -1.60 14.79
CA LYS A 30 0.63 -0.99 13.44
C LYS A 30 -0.03 0.38 13.27
N CYS A 31 -1.18 0.63 13.89
CA CYS A 31 -1.92 1.89 13.80
C CYS A 31 -1.13 3.10 14.35
N ASN A 32 -0.17 2.87 15.26
CA ASN A 32 0.72 3.89 15.82
C ASN A 32 2.08 3.96 15.11
N ILE A 33 2.38 3.05 14.18
CA ILE A 33 3.62 3.06 13.41
C ILE A 33 3.49 4.10 12.30
N ASP A 34 4.24 5.19 12.38
CA ASP A 34 4.23 6.24 11.36
C ASP A 34 4.63 5.72 9.98
N ALA A 35 5.63 4.83 9.93
CA ALA A 35 6.02 4.18 8.68
C ALA A 35 4.86 3.37 8.04
N PHE A 36 3.99 2.73 8.84
CA PHE A 36 2.82 2.04 8.31
C PHE A 36 1.85 3.05 7.70
N LYS A 37 1.46 4.08 8.47
CA LYS A 37 0.50 5.11 8.01
C LYS A 37 0.98 5.80 6.74
N THR A 38 2.26 6.17 6.66
CA THR A 38 2.85 6.81 5.48
C THR A 38 2.79 5.90 4.25
N ASN A 39 3.29 4.67 4.35
CA ASN A 39 3.28 3.74 3.22
C ASN A 39 1.86 3.32 2.81
N TYR A 40 0.96 3.20 3.78
CA TYR A 40 -0.44 2.89 3.55
C TYR A 40 -1.14 4.00 2.76
N ASN A 41 -0.99 5.25 3.18
CA ASN A 41 -1.59 6.39 2.48
C ASN A 41 -1.02 6.54 1.07
N ASN A 42 0.31 6.45 0.92
CA ASN A 42 0.95 6.50 -0.40
C ASN A 42 0.46 5.36 -1.31
N CYS A 43 0.22 4.17 -0.75
CA CYS A 43 -0.36 3.06 -1.51
C CYS A 43 -1.78 3.39 -1.99
N LEU A 44 -2.64 3.94 -1.13
CA LEU A 44 -4.00 4.34 -1.53
C LEU A 44 -3.96 5.37 -2.67
N GLU A 45 -3.11 6.39 -2.59
CA GLU A 45 -3.03 7.44 -3.62
C GLU A 45 -2.69 6.92 -5.03
N CYS A 46 -1.97 5.79 -5.13
CA CYS A 46 -1.45 5.29 -6.41
C CYS A 46 -2.05 3.95 -6.87
N ALA A 47 -2.65 3.18 -5.97
CA ALA A 47 -3.05 1.81 -6.27
C ALA A 47 -4.43 1.69 -6.95
N GLY A 48 -5.21 2.77 -6.95
CA GLY A 48 -6.57 2.81 -7.48
C GLY A 48 -6.67 2.57 -9.00
N PRO A 49 -7.91 2.31 -9.49
CA PRO A 49 -8.16 1.99 -10.89
C PRO A 49 -7.77 3.11 -11.86
N ASP A 50 -7.79 4.37 -11.40
CA ASP A 50 -7.44 5.55 -12.18
C ASP A 50 -5.93 5.77 -12.34
N ASN A 51 -5.11 4.94 -11.69
CA ASN A 51 -3.66 5.05 -11.72
C ASN A 51 -3.02 3.70 -12.11
N TYR A 52 -2.31 3.01 -11.20
CA TYR A 52 -1.69 1.73 -11.56
C TYR A 52 -2.65 0.54 -11.51
N ASN A 53 -3.83 0.70 -10.91
CA ASN A 53 -4.82 -0.36 -10.72
C ASN A 53 -4.19 -1.64 -10.13
N ILE A 54 -3.39 -1.45 -9.07
CA ILE A 54 -2.72 -2.53 -8.36
C ILE A 54 -3.38 -2.87 -7.04
N TRP A 55 -4.39 -2.10 -6.61
CA TRP A 55 -5.14 -2.39 -5.39
C TRP A 55 -5.73 -3.80 -5.38
N ARG A 56 -6.17 -4.31 -6.53
CA ARG A 56 -6.60 -5.72 -6.70
C ARG A 56 -5.59 -6.78 -6.23
N MET A 57 -4.30 -6.44 -6.12
CA MET A 57 -3.24 -7.34 -5.64
C MET A 57 -2.94 -7.20 -4.13
N TYR A 58 -3.20 -6.02 -3.55
CA TYR A 58 -2.79 -5.69 -2.17
C TYR A 58 -4.00 -5.46 -1.23
N GLY A 59 -5.13 -5.09 -1.80
CA GLY A 59 -6.26 -4.47 -1.14
C GLY A 59 -6.95 -5.36 -0.13
N ASN A 60 -7.02 -6.67 -0.32
CA ASN A 60 -7.64 -7.56 0.67
C ASN A 60 -6.94 -7.46 2.03
N THR A 61 -5.60 -7.54 2.04
CA THR A 61 -4.81 -7.45 3.27
C THR A 61 -4.85 -6.03 3.83
N LEU A 62 -4.66 -5.02 2.98
CA LEU A 62 -4.57 -3.63 3.41
C LEU A 62 -5.93 -3.05 3.84
N SER A 63 -7.05 -3.49 3.26
CA SER A 63 -8.39 -3.09 3.71
C SER A 63 -8.66 -3.59 5.12
N ALA A 64 -8.33 -4.86 5.41
CA ALA A 64 -8.48 -5.41 6.76
C ALA A 64 -7.60 -4.68 7.79
N ALA A 65 -6.34 -4.40 7.42
CA ALA A 65 -5.43 -3.65 8.28
C ALA A 65 -5.91 -2.21 8.54
N GLY A 66 -6.25 -1.48 7.48
CA GLY A 66 -6.72 -0.10 7.56
C GLY A 66 -8.03 0.03 8.34
N SER A 67 -8.99 -0.86 8.09
CA SER A 67 -10.25 -0.91 8.84
C SER A 67 -10.02 -1.09 10.34
N SER A 68 -9.10 -1.98 10.74
CA SER A 68 -8.76 -2.16 12.17
C SER A 68 -8.11 -0.93 12.82
N CYS A 69 -7.62 0.01 12.01
CA CYS A 69 -7.05 1.28 12.44
C CYS A 69 -7.98 2.49 12.19
N GLY A 70 -9.20 2.28 11.67
CA GLY A 70 -10.12 3.37 11.33
C GLY A 70 -9.68 4.24 10.14
N LEU A 71 -8.86 3.69 9.24
CA LEU A 71 -8.37 4.38 8.04
C LEU A 71 -9.30 4.13 6.83
N SER A 72 -9.18 4.97 5.78
CA SER A 72 -9.79 4.66 4.48
C SER A 72 -9.29 3.31 3.97
N THR A 73 -10.15 2.52 3.33
CA THR A 73 -9.82 1.18 2.82
C THR A 73 -9.92 1.07 1.31
N GLU A 74 -10.16 2.18 0.62
CA GLU A 74 -10.27 2.22 -0.84
C GLU A 74 -9.43 3.37 -1.39
N PRO A 75 -8.62 3.11 -2.43
CA PRO A 75 -7.96 4.13 -3.27
C PRO A 75 -8.92 5.07 -3.99
#